data_AF-A0A6D1AEU3-F1
#
_entry.id   AF-A0A6D1AEU3-F1
#
_cell.length_a   1.000
_cell.length_b   1.000
_cell.length_c   1.000
_cell.angle_alpha   90.00
_cell.angle_beta   90.00
_cell.angle_gamma   90.00
#
_symmetry.space_group_name_H-M   'P 1'
#
loop_
_entity.id
_entity.type
_entity.pdbx_description
1 polymer ?
#
loop_
_entity_poly.entity_id
_entity_poly.type
_entity_poly.pdbx_seq_one_letter_code
_entity_poly.pdbx_strand_id
1 'polypeptide(L)' 'MKQRIIDELKRIEQSYGVKIVYAVESGSRAWGFPSQDSDYDVRFIYVPKKEWYFSIEQERDVIE' A
#
# COMPACT_ATOMS: atom_id res chain seq x y z
N MET A 1 4.15 7.65 -14.37
CA MET A 1 3.99 7.45 -12.91
C MET A 1 3.25 6.15 -12.56
N LYS A 2 2.05 5.89 -13.10
CA LYS A 2 1.25 4.68 -12.80
C LYS A 2 2.05 3.36 -12.78
N GLN A 3 2.92 3.12 -13.77
CA GLN A 3 3.73 1.90 -13.80
C GLN A 3 4.68 1.79 -12.60
N ARG A 4 5.34 2.90 -12.22
CA ARG A 4 6.22 2.96 -11.05
C ARG A 4 5.45 2.65 -9.76
N ILE A 5 4.22 3.15 -9.62
CA ILE A 5 3.35 2.83 -8.48
C ILE A 5 3.04 1.33 -8.46
N ILE A 6 2.67 0.75 -9.60
CA ILE A 6 2.39 -0.70 -9.70
C ILE A 6 3.62 -1.54 -9.33
N ASP A 7 4.80 -1.14 -9.79
CA ASP A 7 6.04 -1.86 -9.51
C ASP A 7 6.42 -1.77 -8.03
N GLU A 8 6.20 -0.62 -7.38
CA GLU A 8 6.42 -0.46 -5.95
C GLU A 8 5.41 -1.29 -5.13
N LEU A 9 4.13 -1.30 -5.50
CA LEU A 9 3.12 -2.14 -4.84
C LEU A 9 3.50 -3.63 -4.91
N LYS A 10 3.98 -4.11 -6.06
CA LYS A 10 4.48 -5.49 -6.21
C LYS A 10 5.69 -5.75 -5.32
N ARG A 11 6.58 -4.78 -5.19
CA ARG A 11 7.76 -4.88 -4.31
C ARG A 11 7.33 -4.97 -2.85
N ILE A 12 6.33 -4.19 -2.43
CA ILE A 12 5.75 -4.24 -1.07
C ILE A 12 5.12 -5.62 -0.83
N GLU A 13 4.29 -6.13 -1.75
CA GLU A 13 3.72 -7.48 -1.65
C GLU A 13 4.80 -8.56 -1.44
N GLN A 14 5.90 -8.48 -2.18
CA GLN A 14 7.01 -9.43 -2.06
C GLN A 14 7.78 -9.26 -0.74
N SER A 15 8.10 -8.01 -0.37
CA SER A 15 8.95 -7.71 0.79
C SER A 15 8.26 -8.06 2.12
N TYR A 16 6.96 -7.80 2.21
CA TYR A 16 6.15 -8.08 3.40
C TYR A 16 5.43 -9.42 3.32
N GLY A 17 5.46 -10.09 2.16
CA GLY A 17 4.76 -11.36 1.95
C GLY A 17 3.25 -11.24 2.08
N VAL A 18 2.68 -10.10 1.73
CA VAL A 18 1.23 -9.81 1.79
C VAL A 18 0.64 -9.77 0.39
N LYS A 19 -0.68 -9.80 0.28
CA LYS A 19 -1.39 -9.54 -0.96
C LYS A 19 -2.15 -8.22 -0.87
N ILE A 20 -1.84 -7.27 -1.74
CA ILE A 20 -2.57 -6.02 -1.85
C ILE A 20 -3.84 -6.27 -2.68
N VAL A 21 -5.00 -6.00 -2.10
CA VAL A 21 -6.31 -6.24 -2.74
C VAL A 21 -6.93 -4.98 -3.31
N TYR A 22 -6.51 -3.82 -2.82
CA TYR A 22 -6.96 -2.52 -3.29
C TYR A 22 -5.87 -1.48 -3.05
N ALA A 23 -5.67 -0.57 -4.00
CA ALA A 23 -4.79 0.57 -3.86
C ALA A 23 -5.43 1.79 -4.53
N VAL A 24 -5.27 2.95 -3.90
CA VAL A 24 -5.84 4.21 -4.38
C VAL A 24 -4.84 5.33 -4.15
N GLU A 25 -4.82 6.29 -5.06
CA GLU A 25 -4.12 7.53 -4.86
C GLU A 25 -4.85 8.39 -3.82
N SER A 26 -4.08 9.07 -2.99
CA SER A 26 -4.53 9.93 -1.91
C SER A 26 -3.74 11.25 -1.98
N GLY A 27 -3.96 12.16 -1.03
CA GLY A 27 -3.21 13.40 -0.97
C GLY A 27 -3.66 14.47 -1.97
N SER A 28 -2.78 15.43 -2.24
CA SER A 28 -3.11 16.68 -2.98
C SER A 28 -3.74 16.45 -4.35
N ARG A 29 -3.29 15.39 -5.05
CA ARG A 29 -3.82 14.96 -6.35
C ARG A 29 -5.25 14.43 -6.25
N ALA A 30 -5.57 13.67 -5.21
CA ALA A 30 -6.92 13.17 -4.95
C ALA A 30 -7.89 14.30 -4.52
N TRP A 31 -7.38 15.35 -3.88
CA TRP A 31 -8.17 16.52 -3.47
C TRP A 31 -8.33 17.59 -4.56
N GLY A 32 -7.72 17.42 -5.73
CA GLY A 32 -7.86 18.36 -6.84
C GLY A 32 -7.00 19.62 -6.74
N PHE A 33 -6.00 19.64 -5.84
CA PHE A 33 -5.02 20.72 -5.70
C PHE A 33 -3.57 20.26 -5.96
N PRO A 34 -3.27 19.52 -7.05
CA PRO A 34 -1.90 19.14 -7.32
C PRO A 34 -1.08 20.32 -7.87
N SER A 35 0.16 20.45 -7.41
CA SER A 35 1.19 21.25 -8.08
C SER A 35 2.06 20.35 -8.97
N GLN A 36 2.96 20.95 -9.77
CA GLN A 36 3.96 20.16 -10.52
C GLN A 36 4.87 19.35 -9.59
N ASP A 37 5.14 19.88 -8.39
CA ASP A 37 5.99 19.26 -7.38
C ASP A 37 5.22 18.30 -6.46
N SER A 38 3.90 18.14 -6.63
CA SER A 38 3.11 17.17 -5.87
C SER A 38 3.63 15.75 -6.06
N ASP A 39 3.92 15.11 -4.94
CA ASP A 39 4.18 13.68 -4.82
C ASP A 39 2.93 12.83 -5.11
N TYR A 40 3.10 11.51 -4.99
CA TYR A 40 2.04 10.53 -5.19
C TYR A 40 1.88 9.73 -3.91
N ASP A 41 0.94 10.17 -3.06
CA ASP A 41 0.54 9.41 -1.88
C ASP A 41 -0.35 8.24 -2.30
N VAL A 42 0.04 7.01 -2.00
CA VAL A 42 -0.78 5.82 -2.31
C VAL A 42 -1.16 5.14 -1.00
N ARG A 43 -2.45 4.83 -0.85
CA ARG A 43 -2.98 4.02 0.26
C ARG A 43 -3.47 2.69 -0.29
N PHE A 44 -3.33 1.64 0.50
CA PHE A 44 -3.73 0.30 0.08
C PHE A 44 -4.31 -0.52 1.23
N ILE A 45 -5.08 -1.53 0.86
CA ILE A 45 -5.60 -2.57 1.74
C ILE A 45 -4.93 -3.87 1.33
N TYR A 46 -4.46 -4.63 2.32
CA TYR A 46 -3.80 -5.90 2.09
C TYR A 46 -4.39 -7.03 2.94
N VAL A 47 -4.11 -8.26 2.54
CA VAL A 47 -4.40 -9.48 3.29
C VAL A 47 -3.06 -10.15 3.60
N PRO A 48 -2.75 -10.42 4.89
CA PRO A 48 -1.54 -11.14 5.28
C PRO A 48 -1.63 -12.62 4.91
N LYS A 49 -0.54 -13.36 5.10
CA LYS A 49 -0.56 -14.82 4.95
C LYS A 49 -1.41 -15.47 6.05
N LYS A 50 -1.86 -16.70 5.80
CA LYS A 50 -2.75 -17.44 6.71
C LYS A 50 -2.15 -17.60 8.11
N GLU A 51 -0.84 -17.76 8.17
CA GLU A 51 -0.09 -17.98 9.41
C GLU A 51 -0.23 -16.80 10.39
N TRP A 52 -0.45 -15.59 9.88
CA TRP A 52 -0.73 -14.41 10.70
C TRP A 52 -1.98 -14.59 11.57
N TYR A 53 -3.00 -15.26 11.05
CA TYR A 53 -4.26 -15.51 11.76
C TYR A 53 -4.19 -16.68 12.74
N PHE A 54 -3.12 -17.47 12.72
CA PHE A 54 -2.93 -18.59 13.64
C PHE A 54 -2.22 -18.17 14.93
N SER A 55 -1.74 -16.93 15.00
CA SER A 55 -1.19 -16.35 16.22
C SER A 55 -2.31 -15.82 17.13
N ILE A 56 -2.12 -15.97 18.44
CA ILE A 56 -2.94 -15.29 19.46
C ILE A 56 -2.37 -13.93 19.85
N GLU A 57 -1.13 -13.67 19.48
CA GLU A 57 -0.44 -12.41 19.73
C GLU A 57 -0.83 -11.38 18.67
N GLN A 58 -1.02 -10.13 19.09
CA GLN A 58 -1.34 -9.05 18.19
C GLN A 58 -0.07 -8.54 17.51
N GLU A 59 0.08 -8.86 16.24
CA GLU A 59 1.14 -8.34 15.39
C GLU A 59 0.78 -6.98 14.78
N ARG A 60 1.77 -6.13 14.47
CA ARG A 60 1.55 -4.82 13.85
C ARG A 60 0.95 -4.97 12.45
N ASP A 61 -0.22 -4.39 12.22
CA ASP A 61 -1.00 -4.48 10.97
C ASP A 61 -0.87 -3.24 10.06
N VAL A 62 0.24 -2.53 10.17
CA VAL A 62 0.53 -1.31 9.40
C VAL A 62 1.82 -1.47 8.61
N ILE A 63 1.73 -1.23 7.30
CA ILE A 63 2.85 -1.14 6.35
C ILE A 63 2.85 0.29 5.78
N GLU A 64 3.98 0.98 5.88
CA GLU A 64 4.19 2.38 5.43
C GLU A 64 5.06 2.45 4.19
#